data_AF-A0AAU0N101-F1
#
_entry.id   AF-A0AAU0N101-F1
#
_cell.length_a   1.000
_cell.length_b   1.000
_cell.length_c   1.000
_cell.angle_alpha   90.00
_cell.angle_beta   90.00
_cell.angle_gamma   90.00
#
_symmetry.space_group_name_H-M   'P 1'
#
loop_
_entity.id
_entity.type
_entity.pdbx_description
1 polymer ?
#
loop_
_entity_poly.entity_id
_entity_poly.type
_entity_poly.pdbx_seq_one_letter_code
_entity_poly.pdbx_strand_id
1 'polypeptide(L)'
;MEEKYEAIWLNIEEDDSSRVVHESYSKKLDRLEIIYQRADGCYLPYSFRKQRDHQWRLPVWCPENEKAILPTFEDAREYLSSFVASNT
;
A
#
# COMPACT_ATOMS: atom_id res chain seq x y z
N MET A 1 1.70 15.06 0.75
CA MET A 1 2.85 14.46 0.03
C MET A 1 4.01 14.47 1.00
N GLU A 2 4.55 13.29 1.28
CA GLU A 2 5.64 13.10 2.25
C GLU A 2 6.67 12.13 1.65
N GLU A 3 7.89 12.13 2.17
CA GLU A 3 8.87 11.09 1.81
C GLU A 3 8.68 9.88 2.73
N LYS A 4 8.63 8.68 2.15
CA LYS A 4 8.50 7.42 2.87
C LYS A 4 9.40 6.37 2.24
N TYR A 5 10.32 5.82 3.02
CA TYR A 5 11.26 4.78 2.57
C TYR A 5 11.98 5.13 1.25
N GLU A 6 12.56 6.34 1.16
CA GLU A 6 13.31 6.83 -0.02
C GLU A 6 12.46 7.01 -1.29
N ALA A 7 11.13 7.07 -1.17
CA ALA A 7 10.20 7.32 -2.26
C ALA A 7 9.12 8.32 -1.82
N ILE A 8 8.59 9.07 -2.78
CA ILE A 8 7.53 10.05 -2.56
C ILE A 8 6.22 9.31 -2.35
N TRP A 9 5.61 9.56 -1.19
CA TRP A 9 4.25 9.15 -0.85
C TRP A 9 3.26 10.22 -1.33
N LEU A 10 2.43 9.84 -2.29
CA LEU A 10 1.25 10.61 -2.69
C LEU A 10 0.10 10.14 -1.81
N ASN A 11 -0.61 11.04 -1.13
CA ASN A 11 -1.77 10.64 -0.34
C ASN A 11 -2.80 10.05 -1.29
N ILE A 12 -3.10 8.78 -1.10
CA ILE A 12 -4.12 8.05 -1.85
C ILE A 12 -5.36 8.20 -1.03
N GLU A 13 -6.41 8.78 -1.64
CA GLU A 13 -7.70 9.09 -1.03
C GLU A 13 -7.97 8.33 0.27
N GLU A 14 -7.47 8.90 1.36
CA GLU A 14 -7.87 8.54 2.70
C GLU A 14 -9.29 9.08 2.77
N ASP A 15 -10.29 8.21 2.71
CA ASP A 15 -11.53 8.55 3.41
C ASP A 15 -11.07 8.91 4.83
N ASP A 16 -11.29 10.15 5.27
CA ASP A 16 -10.81 10.74 6.55
C ASP A 16 -11.13 9.89 7.80
N SER A 17 -11.90 8.82 7.63
CA SER A 17 -12.29 7.82 8.62
C SER A 17 -11.41 6.56 8.66
N SER A 18 -10.35 6.49 7.85
CA SER A 18 -9.49 5.31 7.74
C SER A 18 -8.15 5.52 8.47
N ARG A 19 -7.74 4.52 9.28
CA ARG A 19 -6.47 4.53 10.04
C ARG A 19 -5.58 3.40 9.59
N VAL A 20 -4.26 3.63 9.52
CA VAL A 20 -3.30 2.54 9.25
C VAL A 20 -3.28 1.57 10.43
N VAL A 21 -3.56 0.30 10.17
CA VAL A 21 -3.49 -0.80 11.16
C VAL A 21 -2.35 -1.78 10.86
N HIS A 22 -1.82 -1.74 9.64
CA HIS A 22 -0.64 -2.51 9.27
C HIS A 22 0.17 -1.77 8.21
N GLU A 23 1.49 -1.86 8.34
CA GLU A 23 2.44 -1.31 7.39
C GLU A 23 3.66 -2.23 7.33
N SER A 24 4.09 -2.59 6.13
CA SER A 24 5.23 -3.47 5.89
C SER A 24 5.98 -3.00 4.65
N TYR A 25 7.27 -2.72 4.81
CA TYR A 25 8.15 -2.34 3.70
C TYR A 25 9.18 -3.44 3.44
N SER A 26 9.23 -3.91 2.19
CA SER A 26 10.26 -4.82 1.69
C SER A 26 11.25 -4.08 0.79
N LYS A 27 12.45 -3.82 1.32
CA LYS A 27 13.54 -3.22 0.54
C LYS A 27 14.00 -4.10 -0.62
N LYS A 28 13.93 -5.43 -0.47
CA LYS A 28 14.32 -6.37 -1.53
C LYS A 28 13.37 -6.32 -2.74
N LEU A 29 12.09 -6.10 -2.48
CA LEU A 29 11.05 -6.08 -3.52
C LEU A 29 10.68 -4.67 -3.98
N ASP A 30 11.24 -3.64 -3.33
CA ASP A 30 10.83 -2.24 -3.48
C ASP A 30 9.31 -2.08 -3.40
N ARG A 31 8.74 -2.75 -2.40
CA ARG A 31 7.29 -2.84 -2.18
C ARG A 31 6.92 -2.39 -0.77
N LEU A 32 5.83 -1.64 -0.68
CA LEU A 32 5.22 -1.18 0.56
C LEU A 32 3.78 -1.68 0.60
N GLU A 33 3.43 -2.38 1.67
CA GLU A 33 2.09 -2.87 1.95
C GLU A 33 1.49 -2.08 3.09
N ILE A 34 0.26 -1.59 2.91
CA ILE A 34 -0.46 -0.86 3.95
C ILE A 34 -1.88 -1.42 4.03
N ILE A 35 -2.35 -1.67 5.25
CA ILE A 35 -3.77 -1.96 5.49
C ILE A 35 -4.35 -0.83 6.33
N TYR A 36 -5.38 -0.21 5.78
CA TYR A 36 -6.19 0.76 6.52
C TYR A 36 -7.43 0.07 7.10
N GLN A 37 -7.84 0.46 8.29
CA GLN A 37 -9.14 0.12 8.86
C GLN A 37 -10.05 1.34 8.74
N ARG A 38 -11.22 1.15 8.14
CA ARG A 38 -12.28 2.15 7.99
C ARG A 38 -13.14 2.23 9.26
N ALA A 39 -13.91 3.31 9.41
CA ALA A 39 -14.82 3.48 10.53
C ALA A 39 -15.95 2.43 10.58
N ASP A 40 -16.30 1.80 9.45
CA ASP A 40 -17.28 0.70 9.38
C ASP A 40 -16.69 -0.66 9.83
N GLY A 41 -15.42 -0.69 10.26
CA GLY A 41 -14.72 -1.89 10.69
C GLY A 41 -14.12 -2.72 9.56
N CYS A 42 -14.36 -2.35 8.29
CA CYS A 42 -13.76 -3.02 7.14
C CYS A 42 -12.31 -2.54 6.91
N TYR A 43 -11.59 -3.28 6.06
CA TYR A 43 -10.18 -3.10 5.78
C TYR A 43 -9.95 -2.77 4.30
N LEU A 44 -9.01 -1.86 4.04
CA LEU A 44 -8.53 -1.47 2.72
C LEU A 44 -7.06 -1.88 2.59
N PRO A 45 -6.76 -3.04 1.98
CA PRO A 45 -5.38 -3.39 1.65
C PRO A 45 -4.88 -2.63 0.42
N TYR A 46 -3.65 -2.15 0.50
CA TYR A 46 -2.92 -1.63 -0.64
C TYR A 46 -1.49 -2.17 -0.70
N SER A 47 -1.07 -2.55 -1.89
CA SER A 47 0.31 -2.84 -2.26
C SER A 47 0.83 -1.73 -3.15
N PHE A 48 2.01 -1.23 -2.84
CA PHE A 48 2.68 -0.16 -3.57
C PHE A 48 4.02 -0.62 -4.09
N ARG A 49 4.37 -0.24 -5.31
CA ARG A 49 5.71 -0.43 -5.86
C ARG A 49 6.39 0.91 -6.03
N LYS A 50 7.70 0.96 -5.78
CA LYS A 50 8.50 2.12 -6.19
C LYS A 50 8.55 2.17 -7.71
N GLN A 51 8.02 3.25 -8.28
CA GLN A 51 8.18 3.56 -9.68
C GLN A 51 9.20 4.69 -9.83
N ARG A 52 10.21 4.47 -10.67
CA ARG A 52 11.13 5.53 -11.07
C ARG A 52 10.58 6.18 -12.35
N ASP A 53 10.32 7.46 -12.28
CA ASP A 53 10.01 8.29 -13.43
C ASP A 53 11.24 9.17 -13.74
N HIS A 54 11.63 9.29 -15.00
CA HIS A 54 12.81 10.07 -15.40
C HIS A 54 12.65 11.58 -15.17
N GLN A 55 11.42 12.08 -15.00
CA GLN A 55 11.15 13.48 -14.66
C GLN A 55 11.39 13.78 -13.18
N TRP A 56 11.41 12.75 -12.32
CA TRP A 56 11.47 12.90 -10.87
C TRP A 56 12.84 12.45 -10.33
N ARG A 57 13.39 13.20 -9.37
CA ARG A 57 14.67 12.84 -8.71
C ARG A 57 14.54 11.66 -7.75
N LEU A 58 13.35 11.50 -7.16
CA LEU A 58 13.03 10.41 -6.25
C LEU A 58 11.96 9.53 -6.89
N PRO A 59 11.98 8.20 -6.64
CA PRO A 59 10.88 7.32 -7.02
C PRO A 59 9.60 7.71 -6.30
N VAL A 60 8.46 7.29 -6.84
CA VAL A 60 7.13 7.52 -6.27
C VAL A 60 6.50 6.17 -5.90
N TRP A 61 5.75 6.13 -4.82
CA TRP A 61 4.92 4.98 -4.47
C TRP A 61 3.68 4.96 -5.36
N CYS A 62 3.55 3.92 -6.19
CA CYS A 62 2.40 3.73 -7.06
C CYS A 62 1.62 2.47 -6.65
N PRO A 63 0.27 2.54 -6.53
CA PRO A 63 -0.54 1.37 -6.21
C PRO A 63 -0.40 0.29 -7.28
N GLU A 64 -0.21 -0.96 -6.85
CA GLU A 64 -0.20 -2.15 -7.70
C GLU A 64 -1.57 -2.81 -7.82
N ASN A 65 -2.48 -2.51 -6.89
CA ASN A 65 -3.81 -3.08 -6.83
C ASN A 65 -4.90 -2.00 -6.92
N GLU A 66 -6.07 -2.41 -7.40
CA GLU A 66 -7.28 -1.60 -7.31
C GLU A 66 -7.81 -1.57 -5.87
N LYS A 67 -8.62 -0.56 -5.56
CA LYS A 67 -9.26 -0.41 -4.25
C LYS A 67 -10.15 -1.61 -3.95
N ALA A 68 -9.81 -2.36 -2.91
CA ALA A 68 -10.60 -3.48 -2.40
C ALA A 68 -11.06 -3.18 -0.97
N ILE A 69 -12.29 -3.56 -0.61
CA ILE A 69 -12.82 -3.46 0.75
C ILE A 69 -13.06 -4.89 1.24
N LEU A 70 -12.44 -5.25 2.36
CA LEU A 70 -12.51 -6.59 2.93
C LEU A 70 -13.05 -6.54 4.37
N PRO A 71 -13.85 -7.54 4.78
CA PRO A 71 -14.52 -7.50 6.06
C PRO A 71 -13.58 -7.81 7.24
N THR A 72 -12.49 -8.56 7.01
CA THR A 72 -11.55 -8.95 8.07
C THR A 72 -10.11 -8.57 7.76
N PHE A 73 -9.30 -8.48 8.81
CA PHE A 73 -7.87 -8.18 8.67
C PHE A 73 -7.13 -9.33 8.00
N GLU A 74 -7.52 -10.56 8.31
CA GLU A 74 -6.97 -11.79 7.74
C GLU A 74 -7.21 -11.83 6.23
N ASP A 75 -8.42 -11.52 5.76
CA ASP A 75 -8.73 -11.41 4.33
C ASP A 75 -7.84 -10.35 3.66
N ALA A 76 -7.64 -9.21 4.30
CA ALA A 76 -6.78 -8.14 3.78
C ALA A 76 -5.32 -8.57 3.66
N ARG A 77 -4.81 -9.35 4.61
CA ARG A 77 -3.47 -9.93 4.51
C ARG A 77 -3.36 -10.99 3.45
N GLU A 78 -4.36 -11.88 3.34
CA GLU A 78 -4.39 -12.92 2.32
C GLU A 78 -4.44 -12.29 0.92
N TYR A 79 -5.26 -11.27 0.73
CA TYR A 79 -5.32 -10.49 -0.51
C TYR A 79 -3.94 -9.94 -0.90
N LEU A 80 -3.22 -9.31 0.03
CA LEU A 80 -1.87 -8.77 -0.22
C LEU A 80 -0.83 -9.88 -0.50
N SER A 81 -0.98 -11.05 0.11
CA SER A 81 -0.04 -12.16 -0.08
C SER A 81 0.08 -12.63 -1.53
N SER A 82 -1.00 -12.50 -2.32
CA SER A 82 -1.02 -12.84 -3.74
C SER A 82 -0.08 -11.96 -4.58
N PHE A 83 0.13 -10.72 -4.16
CA PHE A 83 1.04 -9.78 -4.84
C PHE A 83 2.50 -10.12 -4.51
N VAL A 84 2.79 -10.60 -3.30
CA VAL A 84 4.12 -11.07 -2.87
C VAL A 84 4.52 -12.36 -3.60
N ALA A 85 3.60 -13.32 -3.68
CA ALA A 85 3.87 -14.65 -4.23
C ALA A 85 4.12 -14.63 -5.75
N SER A 86 3.56 -13.67 -6.47
CA SER A 86 3.64 -13.61 -7.94
C SER A 86 5.02 -13.21 -8.49
N ASN A 87 6.02 -12.96 -7.64
CA ASN A 87 7.37 -12.50 -8.02
C ASN A 87 8.52 -13.42 -7.52
N THR A 88 8.26 -14.70 -7.21
CA THR A 88 9.33 -15.69 -6.96
C THR A 88 9.55 -16.55 -8.20
#